data_AF-A0A1R7QAA4-F1
#
_entry.id   AF-A0A1R7QAA4-F1
#
_cell.length_a   1.000
_cell.length_b   1.000
_cell.length_c   1.000
_cell.angle_alpha   90.00
_cell.angle_beta   90.00
_cell.angle_gamma   90.00
#
_symmetry.space_group_name_H-M   'P 1'
#
loop_
_entity.id
_entity.type
_entity.pdbx_description
1 polymer ?
#
loop_
_entity_poly.entity_id
_entity_poly.type
_entity_poly.pdbx_seq_one_letter_code
_entity_poly.pdbx_strand_id
1 'polypeptide(L)'
;MSIASAFDELTKLVKSLSNDDNVWLIHLMNKDEIEYEYNQRIYSLNDELIEEDIQSLNSMHNIGEVKNIVLNKFKNYKDSEINQLIHLIEEHKESLNFRSHDFSKYKEDPRLLNFILFKILNDDKFDEFNVSEIQNNYLRFIYIIFVLNNSDSFYRKLERSEKEFSNILIEKSLHFKNYDNIGFYKWALKYIQDNRQLSRRFHLNQYSPIQDAEFKVTILSVFDQIYVTDLNAYSVLKDKISNAWYQKTYRQKNKGKKHYYFFTEKTQKCLQIIAKKNNIKEDEVLENLINEYYTKHFVNHKGEAIYTLNT
;
A
#
# COMPACT_ATOMS: atom_id res chain seq x y z
N MET A 1 17.94 -16.71 -50.97
CA MET A 1 17.56 -16.43 -49.57
C MET A 1 18.62 -15.49 -49.01
N SER A 2 18.27 -14.24 -48.71
CA SER A 2 19.22 -13.36 -48.01
C SER A 2 19.37 -13.89 -46.60
N ILE A 3 20.60 -14.15 -46.17
CA ILE A 3 20.91 -14.42 -44.77
C ILE A 3 20.46 -13.16 -44.00
N ALA A 4 19.56 -13.33 -43.03
CA ALA A 4 19.15 -12.21 -42.19
C ALA A 4 20.39 -11.69 -41.44
N SER A 5 20.52 -10.37 -41.31
CA SER A 5 21.63 -9.84 -40.50
C SER A 5 21.40 -10.23 -39.04
N ALA A 6 22.48 -10.38 -38.25
CA ALA A 6 22.35 -10.66 -36.82
C ALA A 6 21.48 -9.59 -36.11
N PHE A 7 21.55 -8.35 -36.58
CA PHE A 7 20.70 -7.26 -36.11
C PHE A 7 19.20 -7.47 -36.38
N ASP A 8 18.83 -8.05 -37.53
CA ASP A 8 17.43 -8.39 -37.83
C ASP A 8 16.91 -9.49 -36.91
N GLU A 9 17.77 -10.45 -36.57
CA GLU A 9 17.46 -11.53 -35.62
C GLU A 9 17.29 -10.99 -34.20
N LEU A 10 18.22 -10.17 -33.73
CA LEU A 10 18.10 -9.46 -32.44
C LEU A 10 16.81 -8.63 -32.39
N THR A 11 16.49 -7.91 -33.47
CA THR A 11 15.26 -7.10 -33.57
C THR A 11 14.01 -7.95 -33.39
N LYS A 12 13.96 -9.13 -34.03
CA LYS A 12 12.83 -10.06 -33.88
C LYS A 12 12.75 -10.59 -32.45
N LEU A 13 13.88 -11.03 -31.89
CA LEU A 13 13.97 -11.57 -30.55
C LEU A 13 13.48 -10.57 -29.50
N VAL A 14 14.08 -9.37 -29.46
CA VAL A 14 13.74 -8.32 -28.49
C VAL A 14 12.29 -7.87 -28.61
N LYS A 15 11.75 -7.76 -29.84
CA LYS A 15 10.34 -7.39 -30.05
C LYS A 15 9.38 -8.46 -29.52
N SER A 16 9.77 -9.73 -29.57
CA SER A 16 8.97 -10.87 -29.08
C SER A 16 8.89 -10.99 -27.57
N LEU A 17 9.80 -10.33 -26.83
CA LEU A 17 9.81 -10.33 -25.37
C LEU A 17 8.57 -9.63 -24.80
N SER A 18 8.11 -10.04 -23.62
CA SER A 18 7.03 -9.34 -22.91
C SER A 18 7.53 -8.03 -22.31
N ASN A 19 6.65 -7.24 -21.69
CA ASN A 19 7.09 -6.06 -20.94
C ASN A 19 7.81 -6.45 -19.64
N ASP A 20 7.47 -7.59 -19.05
CA ASP A 20 8.11 -8.07 -17.82
C ASP A 20 9.51 -8.61 -18.13
N ASP A 21 9.69 -9.20 -19.32
CA ASP A 21 10.99 -9.65 -19.81
C ASP A 21 12.01 -8.50 -19.91
N ASN A 22 11.54 -7.27 -20.13
CA ASN A 22 12.42 -6.10 -20.21
C ASN A 22 13.17 -5.83 -18.89
N VAL A 23 12.67 -6.32 -17.75
CA VAL A 23 13.33 -6.13 -16.44
C VAL A 23 14.64 -6.92 -16.36
N TRP A 24 14.64 -8.20 -16.72
CA TRP A 24 15.88 -8.98 -16.76
C TRP A 24 16.72 -8.67 -18.00
N LEU A 25 16.13 -8.13 -19.08
CA LEU A 25 16.90 -7.67 -20.23
C LEU A 25 17.82 -6.49 -19.86
N ILE A 26 17.36 -5.56 -19.01
CA ILE A 26 18.21 -4.50 -18.44
C ILE A 26 19.40 -5.12 -17.71
N HIS A 27 19.13 -6.11 -16.85
CA HIS A 27 20.18 -6.80 -16.10
C HIS A 27 21.27 -7.38 -17.01
N LEU A 28 20.88 -8.05 -18.10
CA LEU A 28 21.85 -8.57 -19.07
C LEU A 28 22.62 -7.47 -19.80
N MET A 29 21.97 -6.36 -20.13
CA MET A 29 22.62 -5.24 -20.81
C MET A 29 23.64 -4.53 -19.92
N ASN A 30 23.29 -4.27 -18.67
CA ASN A 30 24.17 -3.64 -17.69
C ASN A 30 25.36 -4.55 -17.41
N LYS A 31 25.11 -5.87 -17.30
CA LYS A 31 26.19 -6.85 -17.15
C LYS A 31 27.16 -6.82 -18.32
N ASP A 32 26.65 -6.87 -19.56
CA ASP A 32 27.48 -6.81 -20.77
C ASP A 32 28.33 -5.53 -20.82
N GLU A 33 27.77 -4.39 -20.41
CA GLU A 33 28.47 -3.10 -20.36
C GLU A 33 29.59 -3.08 -19.32
N ILE A 34 29.32 -3.54 -18.10
CA ILE A 34 30.29 -3.62 -17.02
C ILE A 34 31.42 -4.61 -17.37
N GLU A 35 31.08 -5.78 -17.91
CA GLU A 35 32.08 -6.78 -18.32
C GLU A 35 32.98 -6.26 -19.44
N TYR A 36 32.42 -5.45 -20.37
CA TYR A 36 33.17 -4.80 -21.43
C TYR A 36 34.09 -3.69 -20.89
N GLU A 37 33.60 -2.82 -20.01
CA GLU A 37 34.37 -1.70 -19.44
C GLU A 37 35.58 -2.20 -18.63
N TYR A 38 35.36 -3.21 -17.78
CA TYR A 38 36.42 -3.75 -16.93
C TYR A 38 37.22 -4.89 -17.55
N ASN A 39 36.83 -5.36 -18.74
CA ASN A 39 37.42 -6.50 -19.43
C ASN A 39 37.53 -7.75 -18.52
N GLN A 40 36.48 -8.01 -17.74
CA GLN A 40 36.41 -9.13 -16.80
C GLN A 40 34.97 -9.63 -16.69
N ARG A 41 34.80 -10.94 -16.45
CA ARG A 41 33.48 -11.51 -16.19
C ARG A 41 33.05 -11.22 -14.76
N ILE A 42 31.78 -10.89 -14.59
CA ILE A 42 31.18 -10.63 -13.28
C ILE A 42 30.06 -11.64 -12.98
N TYR A 43 29.82 -11.87 -11.70
CA TYR A 43 28.67 -12.68 -11.27
C TYR A 43 27.37 -11.89 -11.50
N SER A 44 26.28 -12.60 -11.79
CA SER A 44 24.96 -11.99 -12.00
C SER A 44 24.35 -11.38 -10.73
N LEU A 45 24.96 -11.58 -9.56
CA LEU A 45 24.55 -10.96 -8.30
C LEU A 45 25.67 -10.07 -7.73
N ASN A 46 26.48 -9.47 -8.62
CA ASN A 46 27.49 -8.52 -8.23
C ASN A 46 26.84 -7.19 -7.78
N ASP A 47 27.36 -6.60 -6.71
CA ASP A 47 26.78 -5.40 -6.09
C ASP A 47 26.71 -4.19 -7.05
N GLU A 48 27.76 -3.95 -7.83
CA GLU A 48 27.82 -2.86 -8.81
C GLU A 48 26.78 -3.06 -9.93
N LEU A 49 26.63 -4.29 -10.41
CA LEU A 49 25.59 -4.64 -11.39
C LEU A 49 24.18 -4.41 -10.84
N ILE A 50 23.92 -4.80 -9.59
CA ILE A 50 22.61 -4.59 -8.96
C ILE A 50 22.35 -3.09 -8.77
N GLU A 51 23.36 -2.31 -8.39
CA GLU A 51 23.23 -0.85 -8.27
C GLU A 51 22.88 -0.20 -9.62
N GLU A 52 23.56 -0.58 -10.70
CA GLU A 52 23.28 -0.11 -12.06
C GLU A 52 21.87 -0.52 -12.55
N ASP A 53 21.42 -1.73 -12.19
CA ASP A 53 20.06 -2.17 -12.49
C ASP A 53 19.01 -1.32 -11.77
N ILE A 54 19.21 -1.04 -10.49
CA ILE A 54 18.32 -0.21 -9.68
C ILE A 54 18.26 1.20 -10.27
N GLN A 55 19.40 1.79 -10.63
CA GLN A 55 19.45 3.11 -11.28
C GLN A 55 18.69 3.11 -12.59
N SER A 56 18.95 2.12 -13.45
CA SER A 56 18.29 1.97 -14.76
C SER A 56 16.77 1.81 -14.63
N LEU A 57 16.31 0.97 -13.71
CA LEU A 57 14.87 0.75 -13.47
C LEU A 57 14.18 1.99 -12.91
N ASN A 58 14.87 2.77 -12.08
CA ASN A 58 14.33 3.99 -11.49
C ASN A 58 14.33 5.19 -12.44
N SER A 59 15.25 5.24 -13.41
CA SER A 59 15.32 6.34 -14.39
C SER A 59 14.30 6.23 -15.52
N MET A 60 13.70 5.04 -15.72
CA MET A 60 12.79 4.79 -16.84
C MET A 60 11.37 5.28 -16.55
N HIS A 61 10.81 6.04 -17.50
CA HIS A 61 9.40 6.41 -17.48
C HIS A 61 8.47 5.27 -17.93
N ASN A 62 8.95 4.42 -18.84
CA ASN A 62 8.21 3.29 -19.38
C ASN A 62 9.14 2.11 -19.66
N ILE A 63 8.90 0.96 -19.02
CA ILE A 63 9.71 -0.25 -19.21
C ILE A 63 9.68 -0.78 -20.65
N GLY A 64 8.68 -0.41 -21.45
CA GLY A 64 8.63 -0.72 -22.88
C GLY A 64 9.77 -0.09 -23.70
N GLU A 65 10.37 0.99 -23.21
CA GLU A 65 11.45 1.72 -23.88
C GLU A 65 12.75 0.92 -23.95
N VAL A 66 12.97 -0.02 -23.02
CA VAL A 66 14.15 -0.89 -22.94
C VAL A 66 14.45 -1.53 -24.30
N LYS A 67 13.41 -2.02 -24.98
CA LYS A 67 13.57 -2.65 -26.31
C LYS A 67 14.24 -1.72 -27.31
N ASN A 68 13.85 -0.45 -27.32
CA ASN A 68 14.44 0.54 -28.23
C ASN A 68 15.87 0.90 -27.80
N ILE A 69 16.15 0.95 -26.49
CA ILE A 69 17.50 1.19 -25.96
C ILE A 69 18.44 0.08 -26.43
N VAL A 70 18.04 -1.19 -26.26
CA VAL A 70 18.80 -2.38 -26.73
C VAL A 70 19.09 -2.24 -28.23
N LEU A 71 18.05 -2.04 -29.05
CA LEU A 71 18.21 -2.03 -30.50
C LEU A 71 19.03 -0.83 -30.99
N ASN A 72 18.96 0.31 -30.31
CA ASN A 72 19.78 1.47 -30.66
C ASN A 72 21.26 1.25 -30.27
N LYS A 73 21.54 0.63 -29.12
CA LYS A 73 22.90 0.32 -28.66
C LYS A 73 23.62 -0.59 -29.67
N PHE A 74 22.95 -1.66 -30.11
CA PHE A 74 23.55 -2.70 -30.96
C PHE A 74 23.46 -2.45 -32.47
N LYS A 75 22.91 -1.31 -32.90
CA LYS A 75 22.71 -1.00 -34.33
C LYS A 75 24.00 -0.94 -35.15
N ASN A 76 25.10 -0.53 -34.51
CA ASN A 76 26.40 -0.35 -35.16
C ASN A 76 27.44 -1.41 -34.72
N TYR A 77 27.01 -2.43 -33.98
CA TYR A 77 27.87 -3.51 -33.52
C TYR A 77 28.12 -4.53 -34.63
N LYS A 78 29.19 -5.31 -34.52
CA LYS A 78 29.49 -6.38 -35.46
C LYS A 78 28.54 -7.56 -35.23
N ASP A 79 28.23 -8.30 -36.29
CA ASP A 79 27.37 -9.48 -36.21
C ASP A 79 27.84 -10.49 -35.15
N SER A 80 29.15 -10.65 -34.95
CA SER A 80 29.69 -11.53 -33.92
C SER A 80 29.31 -11.12 -32.48
N GLU A 81 29.29 -9.81 -32.21
CA GLU A 81 28.93 -9.26 -30.89
C GLU A 81 27.42 -9.36 -30.68
N ILE A 82 26.64 -9.08 -31.74
CA ILE A 82 25.18 -9.23 -31.71
C ILE A 82 24.78 -10.68 -31.46
N ASN A 83 25.46 -11.64 -32.11
CA ASN A 83 25.20 -13.07 -31.90
C ASN A 83 25.52 -13.53 -30.47
N GLN A 84 26.53 -12.94 -29.82
CA GLN A 84 26.83 -13.22 -28.41
C GLN A 84 25.68 -12.74 -27.51
N LEU A 85 25.17 -11.53 -27.74
CA LEU A 85 24.02 -11.03 -27.00
C LEU A 85 22.76 -11.89 -27.24
N ILE A 86 22.47 -12.26 -28.49
CA ILE A 86 21.35 -13.15 -28.81
C ILE A 86 21.45 -14.45 -28.01
N HIS A 87 22.63 -15.06 -27.99
CA HIS A 87 22.87 -16.28 -27.22
C HIS A 87 22.62 -16.08 -25.71
N LEU A 88 23.10 -14.97 -25.12
CA LEU A 88 22.87 -14.65 -23.71
C LEU A 88 21.37 -14.44 -23.40
N ILE A 89 20.65 -13.75 -24.28
CA ILE A 89 19.21 -13.53 -24.13
C ILE A 89 18.47 -14.87 -24.19
N GLU A 90 18.80 -15.73 -25.15
CA GLU A 90 18.15 -17.04 -25.29
C GLU A 90 18.48 -17.96 -24.11
N GLU A 91 19.75 -18.06 -23.71
CA GLU A 91 20.18 -18.86 -22.57
C GLU A 91 19.48 -18.41 -21.28
N HIS A 92 19.45 -17.10 -21.00
CA HIS A 92 18.78 -16.59 -19.82
C HIS A 92 17.27 -16.86 -19.88
N LYS A 93 16.64 -16.60 -21.03
CA LYS A 93 15.21 -16.84 -21.25
C LYS A 93 14.82 -18.30 -21.04
N GLU A 94 15.65 -19.25 -21.48
CA GLU A 94 15.45 -20.68 -21.24
C GLU A 94 15.68 -21.08 -19.78
N SER A 95 16.59 -20.39 -19.10
CA SER A 95 16.85 -20.64 -17.68
C SER A 95 15.71 -20.20 -16.77
N LEU A 96 14.84 -19.26 -17.21
CA LEU A 96 13.74 -18.74 -16.41
C LEU A 96 12.66 -19.80 -16.20
N ASN A 97 12.75 -20.51 -15.07
CA ASN A 97 11.82 -21.59 -14.69
C ASN A 97 10.35 -21.12 -14.65
N PHE A 98 10.12 -19.83 -14.47
CA PHE A 98 8.79 -19.26 -14.22
C PHE A 98 8.28 -18.33 -15.31
N ARG A 99 8.93 -18.28 -16.48
CA ARG A 99 8.51 -17.38 -17.57
C ARG A 99 7.10 -17.67 -18.09
N SER A 100 6.61 -18.89 -17.95
CA SER A 100 5.25 -19.28 -18.34
C SER A 100 4.15 -18.87 -17.36
N HIS A 101 4.51 -18.37 -16.17
CA HIS A 101 3.55 -17.99 -15.15
C HIS A 101 2.96 -16.60 -15.45
N ASP A 102 1.67 -16.47 -15.15
CA ASP A 102 0.98 -15.19 -15.27
C ASP A 102 1.13 -14.37 -13.99
N PHE A 103 1.84 -13.24 -14.10
CA PHE A 103 2.06 -12.28 -13.03
C PHE A 103 1.08 -11.09 -13.09
N SER A 104 0.15 -11.06 -14.05
CA SER A 104 -0.82 -9.97 -14.24
C SER A 104 -1.62 -9.65 -12.98
N LYS A 105 -2.01 -10.67 -12.20
CA LYS A 105 -2.74 -10.51 -10.93
C LYS A 105 -2.04 -9.58 -9.93
N TYR A 106 -0.71 -9.53 -9.94
CA TYR A 106 0.08 -8.66 -9.07
C TYR A 106 0.06 -7.21 -9.53
N LYS A 107 -0.07 -7.00 -10.83
CA LYS A 107 -0.25 -5.67 -11.42
C LYS A 107 -1.65 -5.13 -11.17
N GLU A 108 -2.65 -6.01 -11.19
CA GLU A 108 -4.07 -5.66 -11.04
C GLU A 108 -4.50 -5.50 -9.58
N ASP A 109 -3.85 -6.19 -8.65
CA ASP A 109 -4.10 -6.08 -7.21
C ASP A 109 -2.86 -5.54 -6.45
N PRO A 110 -2.76 -4.21 -6.30
CA PRO A 110 -1.68 -3.58 -5.55
C PRO A 110 -1.60 -4.02 -4.08
N ARG A 111 -2.72 -4.43 -3.46
CA ARG A 111 -2.73 -4.89 -2.06
C ARG A 111 -2.08 -6.27 -1.96
N LEU A 112 -2.40 -7.17 -2.89
CA LEU A 112 -1.71 -8.46 -3.02
C LEU A 112 -0.20 -8.26 -3.25
N LEU A 113 0.16 -7.42 -4.22
CA LEU A 113 1.57 -7.13 -4.51
C LEU A 113 2.33 -6.60 -3.29
N ASN A 114 1.74 -5.64 -2.56
CA ASN A 114 2.35 -5.10 -1.35
C ASN A 114 2.51 -6.18 -0.26
N PHE A 115 1.53 -7.07 -0.11
CA PHE A 115 1.60 -8.17 0.85
C PHE A 115 2.72 -9.17 0.48
N ILE A 116 2.82 -9.54 -0.79
CA ILE A 116 3.85 -10.46 -1.27
C ILE A 116 5.25 -9.86 -1.14
N LEU A 117 5.45 -8.60 -1.56
CA LEU A 117 6.72 -7.92 -1.36
C LEU A 117 7.11 -7.85 0.12
N PHE A 118 6.15 -7.58 1.00
CA PHE A 118 6.41 -7.62 2.44
C PHE A 118 6.88 -9.01 2.91
N LYS A 119 6.25 -10.09 2.46
CA LYS A 119 6.66 -11.46 2.86
C LYS A 119 8.04 -11.83 2.31
N ILE A 120 8.35 -11.39 1.09
CA ILE A 120 9.64 -11.65 0.43
C ILE A 120 10.76 -10.84 1.11
N LEU A 121 10.55 -9.54 1.34
CA LEU A 121 11.59 -8.65 1.86
C LEU A 121 11.88 -8.85 3.34
N ASN A 122 10.98 -9.50 4.10
CA ASN A 122 11.28 -9.95 5.47
C ASN A 122 11.93 -11.34 5.53
N ASP A 123 12.29 -11.93 4.39
CA ASP A 123 13.13 -13.13 4.33
C ASP A 123 14.59 -12.66 4.27
N ASP A 124 15.42 -13.05 5.24
CA ASP A 124 16.81 -12.57 5.46
C ASP A 124 17.71 -12.63 4.20
N LYS A 125 17.30 -13.35 3.16
CA LYS A 125 18.04 -13.54 1.91
C LYS A 125 18.09 -12.32 0.98
N PHE A 126 17.23 -11.32 1.17
CA PHE A 126 17.11 -10.20 0.23
C PHE A 126 17.61 -8.87 0.79
N ASP A 127 17.94 -8.81 2.08
CA ASP A 127 18.48 -7.61 2.73
C ASP A 127 19.84 -7.20 2.14
N GLU A 128 20.59 -8.14 1.56
CA GLU A 128 21.94 -7.91 1.02
C GLU A 128 21.93 -7.12 -0.31
N PHE A 129 20.83 -7.11 -1.06
CA PHE A 129 20.82 -6.63 -2.45
C PHE A 129 20.20 -5.24 -2.66
N ASN A 130 19.86 -4.51 -1.58
CA ASN A 130 19.24 -3.17 -1.63
C ASN A 130 18.00 -3.03 -2.55
N VAL A 131 17.34 -4.13 -2.93
CA VAL A 131 16.21 -4.11 -3.89
C VAL A 131 15.00 -3.31 -3.42
N SER A 132 14.95 -2.93 -2.13
CA SER A 132 14.00 -1.96 -1.62
C SER A 132 14.11 -0.57 -2.28
N GLU A 133 15.20 -0.27 -2.97
CA GLU A 133 15.43 0.99 -3.67
C GLU A 133 14.77 1.06 -5.05
N ILE A 134 14.36 -0.07 -5.64
CA ILE A 134 13.55 -0.08 -6.87
C ILE A 134 12.18 0.52 -6.55
N GLN A 135 11.89 1.73 -7.03
CA GLN A 135 10.72 2.52 -6.60
C GLN A 135 9.38 1.92 -7.03
N ASN A 136 9.35 1.29 -8.21
CA ASN A 136 8.14 0.66 -8.72
C ASN A 136 7.99 -0.75 -8.11
N ASN A 137 6.97 -0.94 -7.27
CA ASN A 137 6.71 -2.22 -6.60
C ASN A 137 6.55 -3.40 -7.56
N TYR A 138 5.91 -3.20 -8.73
CA TYR A 138 5.73 -4.29 -9.68
C TYR A 138 7.05 -4.66 -10.34
N LEU A 139 7.84 -3.67 -10.77
CA LEU A 139 9.18 -3.94 -11.33
C LEU A 139 10.10 -4.57 -10.30
N ARG A 140 10.05 -4.13 -9.04
CA ARG A 140 10.77 -4.74 -7.92
C ARG A 140 10.42 -6.21 -7.77
N PHE A 141 9.13 -6.54 -7.80
CA PHE A 141 8.65 -7.91 -7.70
C PHE A 141 9.16 -8.78 -8.87
N ILE A 142 9.06 -8.28 -10.10
CA ILE A 142 9.56 -8.99 -11.29
C ILE A 142 11.08 -9.18 -11.23
N TYR A 143 11.83 -8.15 -10.80
CA TYR A 143 13.29 -8.23 -10.65
C TYR A 143 13.69 -9.31 -9.64
N ILE A 144 13.00 -9.39 -8.50
CA ILE A 144 13.26 -10.44 -7.50
C ILE A 144 13.03 -11.84 -8.10
N ILE A 145 11.96 -12.02 -8.89
CA ILE A 145 11.63 -13.32 -9.49
C ILE A 145 12.65 -13.74 -10.56
N PHE A 146 12.94 -12.84 -11.51
CA PHE A 146 13.70 -13.21 -12.71
C PHE A 146 15.22 -13.05 -12.52
N VAL A 147 15.67 -12.15 -11.66
CA VAL A 147 17.09 -11.87 -11.46
C VAL A 147 17.60 -12.51 -10.17
N LEU A 148 16.94 -12.25 -9.03
CA LEU A 148 17.47 -12.67 -7.73
C LEU A 148 17.13 -14.10 -7.31
N ASN A 149 15.99 -14.65 -7.73
CA ASN A 149 15.52 -15.93 -7.20
C ASN A 149 14.80 -16.81 -8.22
N ASN A 150 15.60 -17.55 -9.00
CA ASN A 150 15.10 -18.53 -9.95
C ASN A 150 14.93 -19.94 -9.34
N SER A 151 14.74 -20.06 -8.03
CA SER A 151 14.62 -21.38 -7.36
C SER A 151 13.17 -21.87 -7.26
N ASP A 152 12.94 -23.18 -7.45
CA ASP A 152 11.64 -23.84 -7.22
C ASP A 152 11.08 -23.62 -5.81
N SER A 153 11.96 -23.39 -4.84
CA SER A 153 11.56 -23.11 -3.46
C SER A 153 10.83 -21.78 -3.32
N PHE A 154 11.13 -20.81 -4.18
CA PHE A 154 10.54 -19.48 -4.17
C PHE A 154 9.06 -19.52 -4.55
N TYR A 155 8.70 -20.27 -5.60
CA TYR A 155 7.30 -20.37 -6.03
C TYR A 155 6.40 -20.99 -4.95
N ARG A 156 6.88 -22.05 -4.27
CA ARG A 156 6.13 -22.63 -3.13
C ARG A 156 5.94 -21.62 -2.00
N LYS A 157 6.89 -20.70 -1.78
CA LYS A 157 6.73 -19.61 -0.80
C LYS A 157 5.71 -18.57 -1.30
N LEU A 158 5.73 -18.27 -2.61
CA LEU A 158 4.77 -17.39 -3.26
C LEU A 158 3.35 -17.91 -3.10
N GLU A 159 3.08 -19.16 -3.50
CA GLU A 159 1.76 -19.81 -3.36
C GLU A 159 1.26 -19.82 -1.91
N ARG A 160 2.15 -20.12 -0.95
CA ARG A 160 1.79 -20.07 0.48
C ARG A 160 1.39 -18.67 0.91
N SER A 161 2.11 -17.66 0.44
CA SER A 161 1.83 -16.26 0.75
C SER A 161 0.53 -15.79 0.08
N GLU A 162 0.25 -16.22 -1.16
CA GLU A 162 -1.04 -15.97 -1.83
C GLU A 162 -2.22 -16.60 -1.07
N LYS A 163 -2.04 -17.83 -0.57
CA LYS A 163 -3.06 -18.51 0.24
C LYS A 163 -3.29 -17.80 1.58
N GLU A 164 -2.22 -17.36 2.24
CA GLU A 164 -2.31 -16.56 3.46
C GLU A 164 -3.07 -15.25 3.21
N PHE A 165 -2.73 -14.53 2.13
CA PHE A 165 -3.45 -13.32 1.72
C PHE A 165 -4.94 -13.57 1.45
N SER A 166 -5.26 -14.67 0.78
CA SER A 166 -6.65 -15.07 0.50
C SER A 166 -7.44 -15.27 1.80
N ASN A 167 -6.83 -15.87 2.83
CA ASN A 167 -7.46 -16.02 4.15
C ASN A 167 -7.69 -14.65 4.82
N ILE A 168 -6.72 -13.72 4.70
CA ILE A 168 -6.87 -12.36 5.23
C ILE A 168 -8.04 -11.64 4.55
N LEU A 169 -8.23 -11.80 3.24
CA LEU A 169 -9.37 -11.20 2.53
C LEU A 169 -10.71 -11.74 3.04
N ILE A 170 -10.80 -13.05 3.31
CA ILE A 170 -12.00 -13.69 3.86
C ILE A 170 -12.32 -13.10 5.25
N GLU A 171 -11.32 -12.99 6.12
CA GLU A 171 -11.52 -12.57 7.50
C GLU A 171 -11.65 -11.05 7.66
N LYS A 172 -10.85 -10.30 6.90
CA LYS A 172 -10.54 -8.87 7.07
C LYS A 172 -10.47 -8.10 5.75
N SER A 173 -11.41 -8.34 4.83
CA SER A 173 -11.49 -7.64 3.53
C SER A 173 -11.27 -6.11 3.58
N LEU A 174 -11.72 -5.40 4.63
CA LEU A 174 -11.51 -3.96 4.79
C LEU A 174 -10.78 -3.55 6.07
N HIS A 175 -10.49 -4.48 6.99
CA HIS A 175 -10.13 -4.29 8.41
C HIS A 175 -11.07 -3.36 9.24
N PHE A 176 -11.60 -2.28 8.67
CA PHE A 176 -12.48 -1.26 9.24
C PHE A 176 -13.85 -1.26 8.53
N LYS A 177 -14.63 -2.32 8.72
CA LYS A 177 -15.93 -2.52 8.01
C LYS A 177 -16.89 -1.33 8.09
N ASN A 178 -16.87 -0.58 9.20
CA ASN A 178 -17.76 0.55 9.43
C ASN A 178 -17.24 1.90 8.87
N TYR A 179 -16.02 1.94 8.31
CA TYR A 179 -15.33 3.17 7.95
C TYR A 179 -14.77 3.16 6.51
N ASP A 180 -15.46 2.51 5.56
CA ASP A 180 -15.02 2.46 4.16
C ASP A 180 -15.31 3.76 3.40
N ASN A 181 -14.53 4.80 3.66
CA ASN A 181 -14.58 6.05 2.91
C ASN A 181 -13.19 6.67 2.79
N ILE A 182 -12.96 7.42 1.72
CA ILE A 182 -11.64 8.03 1.45
C ILE A 182 -11.19 9.00 2.55
N GLY A 183 -12.12 9.74 3.15
CA GLY A 183 -11.81 10.67 4.24
C GLY A 183 -11.24 9.97 5.47
N PHE A 184 -11.69 8.75 5.74
CA PHE A 184 -11.12 7.89 6.77
C PHE A 184 -9.70 7.45 6.39
N TYR A 185 -9.47 6.88 5.21
CA TYR A 185 -8.15 6.38 4.83
C TYR A 185 -7.07 7.47 4.78
N LYS A 186 -7.40 8.64 4.22
CA LYS A 186 -6.50 9.82 4.25
C LYS A 186 -6.16 10.24 5.67
N TRP A 187 -7.15 10.27 6.56
CA TRP A 187 -6.92 10.62 7.95
C TRP A 187 -6.15 9.55 8.71
N ALA A 188 -6.45 8.27 8.48
CA ALA A 188 -5.79 7.15 9.13
C ALA A 188 -4.31 7.12 8.78
N LEU A 189 -3.96 7.36 7.52
CA LEU A 189 -2.56 7.42 7.09
C LEU A 189 -1.81 8.53 7.85
N LYS A 190 -2.37 9.74 7.85
CA LYS A 190 -1.80 10.86 8.59
C LYS A 190 -1.68 10.56 10.09
N TYR A 191 -2.71 9.97 10.68
CA TYR A 191 -2.72 9.62 12.10
C TYR A 191 -1.61 8.63 12.47
N ILE A 192 -1.33 7.65 11.62
CA ILE A 192 -0.26 6.68 11.86
C ILE A 192 1.12 7.32 11.59
N GLN A 193 1.25 8.14 10.55
CA GLN A 193 2.49 8.87 10.24
C GLN A 193 2.89 9.85 11.35
N ASP A 194 1.91 10.56 11.93
CA ASP A 194 2.13 11.46 13.06
C ASP A 194 2.65 10.72 14.31
N ASN A 195 2.44 9.40 14.40
CA ASN A 195 2.97 8.55 15.45
C ASN A 195 4.30 7.92 15.04
N ARG A 196 5.42 8.55 15.42
CA ARG A 196 6.79 8.12 15.06
C ARG A 196 7.09 6.64 15.34
N GLN A 197 6.55 6.06 16.41
CA GLN A 197 6.81 4.65 16.72
C GLN A 197 6.13 3.72 15.70
N LEU A 198 4.89 4.00 15.35
CA LEU A 198 4.14 3.21 14.37
C LEU A 198 4.68 3.44 12.95
N SER A 199 4.95 4.70 12.61
CA SER A 199 5.55 5.09 11.33
C SER A 199 6.85 4.33 11.04
N ARG A 200 7.75 4.22 12.01
CA ARG A 200 9.01 3.47 11.88
C ARG A 200 8.78 1.96 11.79
N ARG A 201 7.95 1.40 12.67
CA ARG A 201 7.74 -0.05 12.76
C ARG A 201 7.13 -0.63 11.48
N PHE A 202 6.36 0.16 10.73
CA PHE A 202 5.66 -0.29 9.53
C PHE A 202 6.13 0.39 8.24
N HIS A 203 7.30 1.06 8.29
CA HIS A 203 7.92 1.73 7.14
C HIS A 203 6.97 2.64 6.33
N LEU A 204 5.99 3.24 7.01
CA LEU A 204 4.89 3.98 6.37
C LEU A 204 5.35 5.25 5.64
N ASN A 205 6.56 5.71 5.93
CA ASN A 205 7.18 6.86 5.28
C ASN A 205 7.58 6.57 3.82
N GLN A 206 7.64 5.29 3.44
CA GLN A 206 7.92 4.88 2.06
C GLN A 206 6.68 5.02 1.16
N TYR A 207 5.48 5.10 1.74
CA TYR A 207 4.25 5.28 0.99
C TYR A 207 3.88 6.76 0.90
N SER A 208 3.87 7.30 -0.33
CA SER A 208 3.42 8.67 -0.64
C SER A 208 2.23 8.64 -1.59
N PRO A 209 1.05 8.13 -1.16
CA PRO A 209 -0.11 8.04 -2.01
C PRO A 209 -0.59 9.45 -2.42
N ILE A 210 -0.84 9.63 -3.70
CA ILE A 210 -1.35 10.87 -4.31
C ILE A 210 -2.82 10.69 -4.67
N GLN A 211 -3.18 9.53 -5.21
CA GLN A 211 -4.54 9.25 -5.66
C GLN A 211 -5.41 8.65 -4.54
N ASP A 212 -6.71 8.91 -4.59
CA ASP A 212 -7.66 8.45 -3.57
C ASP A 212 -7.64 6.92 -3.38
N ALA A 213 -7.55 6.16 -4.48
CA ALA A 213 -7.47 4.71 -4.42
C ALA A 213 -6.23 4.19 -3.65
N GLU A 214 -5.10 4.90 -3.76
CA GLU A 214 -3.83 4.50 -3.15
C GLU A 214 -3.86 4.62 -1.62
N PHE A 215 -4.62 5.58 -1.07
CA PHE A 215 -4.78 5.70 0.39
C PHE A 215 -5.44 4.46 0.99
N LYS A 216 -6.50 3.96 0.33
CA LYS A 216 -7.19 2.74 0.77
C LYS A 216 -6.24 1.55 0.71
N VAL A 217 -5.59 1.33 -0.43
CA VAL A 217 -4.62 0.24 -0.63
C VAL A 217 -3.51 0.29 0.43
N THR A 218 -2.94 1.46 0.70
CA THR A 218 -1.85 1.63 1.67
C THR A 218 -2.29 1.20 3.07
N ILE A 219 -3.44 1.71 3.54
CA ILE A 219 -3.94 1.38 4.88
C ILE A 219 -4.29 -0.09 4.99
N LEU A 220 -4.95 -0.66 3.98
CA LEU A 220 -5.28 -2.09 4.00
C LEU A 220 -4.01 -2.95 4.03
N SER A 221 -3.03 -2.65 3.16
CA SER A 221 -1.76 -3.38 3.09
C SER A 221 -1.03 -3.37 4.44
N VAL A 222 -0.96 -2.21 5.11
CA VAL A 222 -0.32 -2.10 6.42
C VAL A 222 -1.04 -2.93 7.47
N PHE A 223 -2.37 -2.93 7.47
CA PHE A 223 -3.12 -3.75 8.41
C PHE A 223 -3.05 -5.25 8.10
N ASP A 224 -2.88 -5.66 6.84
CA ASP A 224 -2.55 -7.05 6.49
C ASP A 224 -1.23 -7.47 7.11
N GLN A 225 -0.19 -6.64 6.96
CA GLN A 225 1.15 -6.91 7.48
C GLN A 225 1.14 -7.03 9.01
N ILE A 226 0.45 -6.14 9.70
CA ILE A 226 0.35 -6.18 11.17
C ILE A 226 -0.44 -7.42 11.60
N TYR A 227 -1.51 -7.74 10.88
CA TYR A 227 -2.37 -8.89 11.20
C TYR A 227 -1.58 -10.20 11.23
N VAL A 228 -0.69 -10.40 10.26
CA VAL A 228 0.11 -11.64 10.15
C VAL A 228 1.35 -11.65 11.05
N THR A 229 1.86 -10.49 11.47
CA THR A 229 3.08 -10.40 12.29
C THR A 229 2.81 -10.31 13.78
N ASP A 230 1.81 -9.53 14.19
CA ASP A 230 1.52 -9.25 15.60
C ASP A 230 0.03 -8.97 15.80
N LEU A 231 -0.72 -10.04 16.06
CA LEU A 231 -2.17 -9.98 16.27
C LEU A 231 -2.57 -9.06 17.44
N ASN A 232 -1.71 -8.96 18.46
CA ASN A 232 -1.96 -8.08 19.61
C ASN A 232 -1.81 -6.61 19.20
N ALA A 233 -0.72 -6.26 18.51
CA ALA A 233 -0.53 -4.92 17.97
C ALA A 233 -1.64 -4.57 16.96
N TYR A 234 -2.06 -5.52 16.13
CA TYR A 234 -3.19 -5.36 15.22
C TYR A 234 -4.46 -4.94 15.96
N SER A 235 -4.87 -5.69 17.00
CA SER A 235 -6.09 -5.40 17.75
C SER A 235 -6.01 -4.03 18.42
N VAL A 236 -4.91 -3.75 19.11
CA VAL A 236 -4.71 -2.49 19.84
C VAL A 236 -4.72 -1.29 18.88
N LEU A 237 -4.03 -1.39 17.75
CA LEU A 237 -3.96 -0.29 16.79
C LEU A 237 -5.31 -0.07 16.09
N LYS A 238 -5.98 -1.16 15.68
CA LYS A 238 -7.30 -1.10 15.05
C LYS A 238 -8.33 -0.41 15.96
N ASP A 239 -8.35 -0.75 17.24
CA ASP A 239 -9.28 -0.14 18.19
C ASP A 239 -8.93 1.32 18.46
N LYS A 240 -7.64 1.66 18.59
CA LYS A 240 -7.18 3.05 18.73
C LYS A 240 -7.62 3.91 17.55
N ILE A 241 -7.39 3.46 16.31
CA ILE A 241 -7.78 4.20 15.10
C ILE A 241 -9.29 4.32 15.01
N SER A 242 -10.03 3.24 15.27
CA SER A 242 -11.50 3.24 15.24
C SER A 242 -12.08 4.24 16.23
N ASN A 243 -11.59 4.23 17.47
CA ASN A 243 -12.04 5.14 18.53
C ASN A 243 -11.68 6.59 18.23
N ALA A 244 -10.46 6.86 17.75
CA ALA A 244 -10.02 8.20 17.40
C ALA A 244 -10.84 8.77 16.23
N TRP A 245 -11.15 7.96 15.22
CA TRP A 245 -12.03 8.35 14.12
C TRP A 245 -13.46 8.64 14.59
N TYR A 246 -14.01 7.77 15.44
CA TYR A 246 -15.32 7.99 16.04
C TYR A 246 -15.37 9.30 16.82
N GLN A 247 -14.37 9.59 17.65
CA GLN A 247 -14.29 10.85 18.39
C GLN A 247 -14.19 12.06 17.46
N LYS A 248 -13.37 11.99 16.40
CA LYS A 248 -13.22 13.06 15.41
C LYS A 248 -14.56 13.36 14.74
N THR A 249 -15.25 12.33 14.24
CA THR A 249 -16.53 12.48 13.54
C THR A 249 -17.63 12.97 14.49
N TYR A 250 -17.66 12.47 15.73
CA TYR A 250 -18.57 12.94 16.77
C TYR A 250 -18.34 14.43 17.09
N ARG A 251 -17.08 14.86 17.28
CA ARG A 251 -16.74 16.28 17.52
C ARG A 251 -17.13 17.17 16.35
N GLN A 252 -16.96 16.70 15.11
CA GLN A 252 -17.37 17.45 13.92
C GLN A 252 -18.90 17.60 13.85
N LYS A 253 -19.66 16.53 14.11
CA LYS A 253 -21.13 16.56 14.14
C LYS A 253 -21.71 17.43 15.24
N ASN A 254 -21.00 17.54 16.37
CA ASN A 254 -21.42 18.32 17.54
C ASN A 254 -20.73 19.69 17.66
N LYS A 255 -19.96 20.10 16.64
CA LYS A 255 -19.33 21.43 16.60
C LYS A 255 -20.44 22.48 16.54
N GLY A 256 -20.49 23.37 17.53
CA GLY A 256 -21.54 24.39 17.67
C GLY A 256 -22.78 23.97 18.48
N LYS A 257 -22.91 22.69 18.87
CA LYS A 257 -24.04 22.18 19.69
C LYS A 257 -23.73 22.13 21.19
N LYS A 258 -22.73 22.86 21.68
CA LYS A 258 -22.31 22.81 23.08
C LYS A 258 -23.22 23.71 23.94
N HIS A 259 -24.22 23.12 24.59
CA HIS A 259 -24.78 23.68 25.82
C HIS A 259 -24.17 22.93 27.00
N TYR A 260 -23.18 23.53 27.67
CA TYR A 260 -22.75 23.06 28.98
C TYR A 260 -23.49 23.88 30.02
N TYR A 261 -24.47 23.27 30.66
CA TYR A 261 -25.07 23.85 31.85
C TYR A 261 -24.10 23.62 33.01
N PHE A 262 -23.63 24.71 33.63
CA PHE A 262 -22.81 24.63 34.83
C PHE A 262 -23.73 24.46 36.04
N PHE A 263 -23.89 23.22 36.50
CA PHE A 263 -24.63 22.90 37.72
C PHE A 263 -23.73 22.88 38.95
N THR A 264 -24.30 23.16 40.12
CA THR A 264 -23.66 22.82 41.40
C THR A 264 -23.60 21.30 41.57
N GLU A 265 -22.64 20.77 42.34
CA GLU A 265 -22.51 19.32 42.59
C GLU A 265 -23.82 18.69 43.10
N LYS A 266 -24.54 19.42 43.96
CA LYS A 266 -25.82 18.97 44.51
C LYS A 266 -26.87 18.83 43.41
N THR A 267 -27.00 19.84 42.55
CA THR A 267 -27.95 19.83 41.43
C THR A 267 -27.62 18.72 40.44
N GLN A 268 -26.34 18.50 40.15
CA GLN A 268 -25.90 17.43 39.25
C GLN A 268 -26.22 16.04 39.81
N LYS A 269 -26.02 15.81 41.13
CA LYS A 269 -26.44 14.58 41.79
C LYS A 269 -27.96 14.37 41.70
N CYS A 270 -28.76 15.42 41.93
CA CYS A 270 -30.21 15.32 41.77
C CYS A 270 -30.61 14.94 40.34
N LEU A 271 -30.00 15.57 39.33
CA LEU A 271 -30.26 15.28 37.92
C LEU A 271 -29.97 13.82 37.58
N GLN A 272 -28.82 13.30 38.03
CA GLN A 272 -28.43 11.90 37.86
C GLN A 272 -29.41 10.92 38.52
N ILE A 273 -29.88 11.23 39.73
CA ILE A 273 -30.86 10.39 40.45
C ILE A 273 -32.18 10.34 39.67
N ILE A 274 -32.66 11.48 39.17
CA ILE A 274 -33.91 11.56 38.40
C ILE A 274 -33.78 10.81 37.08
N ALA A 275 -32.69 11.05 36.33
CA ALA A 275 -32.41 10.36 35.08
C ALA A 275 -32.38 8.84 35.26
N LYS A 276 -31.66 8.37 36.30
CA LYS A 276 -31.55 6.95 36.63
C LYS A 276 -32.88 6.33 37.04
N LYS A 277 -33.69 7.02 37.86
CA LYS A 277 -35.00 6.53 38.29
C LYS A 277 -35.96 6.36 37.12
N ASN A 278 -35.89 7.25 36.13
CA ASN A 278 -36.82 7.30 35.00
C ASN A 278 -36.27 6.60 33.74
N ASN A 279 -35.03 6.08 33.77
CA ASN A 279 -34.35 5.44 32.64
C ASN A 279 -34.30 6.32 31.37
N ILE A 280 -34.04 7.60 31.54
CA ILE A 280 -33.92 8.61 30.47
C ILE A 280 -32.59 9.37 30.60
N LYS A 281 -32.20 10.11 29.55
CA LYS A 281 -30.95 10.88 29.57
C LYS A 281 -31.09 12.16 30.41
N GLU A 282 -29.99 12.66 30.97
CA GLU A 282 -29.97 13.91 31.75
C GLU A 282 -30.52 15.10 30.95
N ASP A 283 -30.22 15.19 29.65
CA ASP A 283 -30.75 16.24 28.76
C ASP A 283 -32.28 16.18 28.63
N GLU A 284 -32.85 14.97 28.53
CA GLU A 284 -34.31 14.77 28.44
C GLU A 284 -35.00 15.13 29.76
N VAL A 285 -34.34 14.90 30.91
CA VAL A 285 -34.83 15.35 32.21
C VAL A 285 -34.89 16.88 32.25
N LEU A 286 -33.82 17.56 31.80
CA LEU A 286 -33.77 19.02 31.77
C LEU A 286 -34.85 19.60 30.86
N GLU A 287 -35.02 19.04 29.66
CA GLU A 287 -36.06 19.45 28.72
C GLU A 287 -37.46 19.32 29.34
N ASN A 288 -37.77 18.18 29.96
CA ASN A 288 -39.05 17.96 30.63
C ASN A 288 -39.28 18.94 31.79
N LEU A 289 -38.28 19.15 32.64
CA LEU A 289 -38.39 20.08 33.78
C LEU A 289 -38.56 21.53 33.34
N ILE A 290 -37.84 21.95 32.30
CA ILE A 290 -37.98 23.30 31.73
C ILE A 290 -39.36 23.46 31.13
N ASN A 291 -39.85 22.50 30.34
CA ASN A 291 -41.16 22.54 29.73
C ASN A 291 -42.28 22.53 30.79
N GLU A 292 -42.18 21.67 31.81
CA GLU A 292 -43.15 21.63 32.90
C GLU A 292 -43.21 22.96 33.66
N TYR A 293 -42.05 23.53 34.01
CA TYR A 293 -41.98 24.82 34.68
C TYR A 293 -42.51 25.95 33.80
N TYR A 294 -42.19 25.95 32.50
CA TYR A 294 -42.68 26.92 31.53
C TYR A 294 -44.21 26.86 31.39
N THR A 295 -44.78 25.68 31.15
CA THR A 295 -46.23 25.49 31.04
C THR A 295 -46.96 25.91 32.32
N LYS A 296 -46.39 25.61 33.50
CA LYS A 296 -47.04 25.89 34.78
C LYS A 296 -47.05 27.37 35.15
N HIS A 297 -46.00 28.11 34.78
CA HIS A 297 -45.78 29.46 35.30
C HIS A 297 -45.81 30.56 34.24
N PHE A 298 -45.65 30.20 32.96
CA PHE A 298 -45.45 31.16 31.86
C PHE A 298 -46.46 30.98 30.73
N VAL A 299 -47.46 30.13 30.90
CA VAL A 299 -48.54 29.90 29.92
C VAL A 299 -49.90 30.19 30.56
N ASN A 300 -50.75 30.93 29.86
CA ASN A 300 -52.09 31.29 30.33
C ASN A 300 -53.09 30.12 30.17
N HIS A 301 -54.32 30.30 30.65
CA HIS A 301 -55.40 29.31 30.57
C HIS A 301 -55.86 28.96 29.14
N LYS A 302 -55.37 29.68 28.11
CA LYS A 302 -55.60 29.39 26.68
C LYS A 302 -54.42 28.71 26.00
N GLY A 303 -53.33 28.43 26.73
CA GLY A 303 -52.13 27.80 26.16
C GLY A 303 -51.14 28.80 25.54
N GLU A 304 -51.32 30.11 25.74
CA GLU A 304 -50.45 31.14 25.16
C GLU A 304 -49.41 31.64 26.17
N ALA A 305 -48.21 31.95 25.68
CA ALA A 305 -47.12 32.47 26.51
C ALA A 305 -47.48 33.84 27.11
N ILE A 306 -47.36 33.99 28.43
CA ILE A 306 -47.61 35.25 29.16
C ILE A 306 -46.52 36.29 28.87
N TYR A 307 -45.31 35.81 28.56
CA TYR A 307 -44.15 36.64 28.24
C TYR A 307 -43.50 36.15 26.96
N THR A 308 -43.27 37.05 26.02
CA THR A 308 -42.55 36.78 24.78
C THR A 308 -41.19 37.46 24.82
N LEU A 309 -40.20 36.83 24.20
CA LEU A 309 -38.92 37.49 23.94
C LEU A 309 -39.15 38.50 22.81
N ASN A 310 -38.84 39.77 23.04
CA ASN A 310 -38.76 40.74 21.95
C ASN A 310 -37.55 40.37 21.09
N THR A 311 -37.82 39.81 19.91
CA THR A 311 -36.82 39.60 18.86
C THR A 311 -36.52 40.89 18.12
#